data_AF-A0A1F9VK40-F1
#
_entry.id   AF-A0A1F9VK40-F1
#
_cell.length_a   1.000
_cell.length_b   1.000
_cell.length_c   1.000
_cell.angle_alpha   90.00
_cell.angle_beta   90.00
_cell.angle_gamma   90.00
#
_symmetry.space_group_name_H-M   'P 1'
#
loop_
_entity.id
_entity.type
_entity.pdbx_description
1 polymer ?
#
loop_
_entity_poly.entity_id
_entity_poly.type
_entity_poly.pdbx_seq_one_letter_code
_entity_poly.pdbx_strand_id
1 'polypeptide(L)'
;MNRQNLISLILLDAILLFIALGMFGYRYYSVTKASAPAAAVPQPSKTAAIPSPQARAQEADRIKPQTEKPAANGFKITRNIGFTYRSSKARKVEVIGDFNDWIPRKMTKGKDYKWAVTLALEPGEYAYNFVVDGRPIRDPNNSKVCDAGRGFPNSYLKVSPHEQRIP
;
A
#
# COMPACT_ATOMS: atom_id res chain seq x y z
N MET A 1 -42.58 -16.63 -29.43
CA MET A 1 -42.02 -16.09 -28.16
C MET A 1 -43.04 -15.13 -27.57
N ASN A 2 -43.52 -15.38 -26.34
CA ASN A 2 -44.57 -14.61 -25.67
C ASN A 2 -44.07 -13.19 -25.33
N ARG A 3 -44.90 -12.14 -25.55
CA ARG A 3 -44.61 -10.76 -25.16
C ARG A 3 -44.20 -10.63 -23.68
N GLN A 4 -44.80 -11.41 -22.78
CA GLN A 4 -44.42 -11.48 -21.37
C GLN A 4 -43.05 -12.12 -21.17
N ASN A 5 -42.70 -13.19 -21.90
CA ASN A 5 -41.38 -13.82 -21.78
C ASN A 5 -40.25 -12.92 -22.30
N LEU A 6 -40.53 -12.10 -23.32
CA LEU A 6 -39.59 -11.11 -23.84
C LEU A 6 -39.37 -9.96 -22.85
N ILE A 7 -40.44 -9.48 -22.21
CA ILE A 7 -40.35 -8.43 -21.17
C ILE A 7 -39.58 -8.95 -19.93
N SER A 8 -39.83 -10.18 -19.50
CA SER A 8 -39.13 -10.78 -18.35
C SER A 8 -37.63 -10.95 -18.60
N LEU A 9 -37.22 -11.29 -19.83
CA LEU A 9 -35.80 -11.43 -20.17
C LEU A 9 -35.05 -10.08 -20.11
N ILE A 10 -35.68 -9.02 -20.65
CA ILE A 10 -35.10 -7.66 -20.64
C ILE A 10 -35.01 -7.12 -19.21
N LEU A 11 -36.02 -7.39 -18.37
CA LEU A 11 -36.00 -7.00 -16.95
C LEU A 11 -34.93 -7.74 -16.16
N LEU A 12 -34.70 -9.02 -16.41
CA LEU A 12 -33.66 -9.80 -15.75
C LEU A 12 -32.25 -9.25 -16.08
N ASP A 13 -31.99 -8.97 -17.35
CA ASP A 13 -30.70 -8.40 -17.78
C ASP A 13 -30.48 -6.99 -17.22
N ALA A 14 -31.52 -6.16 -17.16
CA ALA A 14 -31.45 -4.85 -16.53
C ALA A 14 -31.13 -4.96 -15.03
N ILE A 15 -31.75 -5.91 -14.31
CA ILE A 15 -31.49 -6.15 -12.89
C ILE A 15 -30.05 -6.64 -12.67
N LEU A 16 -29.56 -7.56 -13.49
CA LEU A 16 -28.17 -8.04 -13.42
C LEU A 16 -27.16 -6.92 -13.71
N LEU A 17 -27.46 -6.04 -14.68
CA LEU A 17 -26.65 -4.85 -14.94
C LEU A 17 -26.68 -3.88 -13.75
N PHE A 18 -27.83 -3.63 -13.13
CA PHE A 18 -27.94 -2.78 -11.94
C PHE A 18 -27.21 -3.37 -10.72
N ILE A 19 -27.22 -4.68 -10.54
CA ILE A 19 -26.47 -5.37 -9.48
C ILE A 19 -24.95 -5.28 -9.76
N ALA A 20 -24.52 -5.44 -11.02
CA ALA A 20 -23.11 -5.31 -11.40
C ALA A 20 -22.61 -3.85 -11.27
N LEU A 21 -23.42 -2.87 -11.67
CA LEU A 21 -23.15 -1.43 -11.49
C LEU A 21 -23.21 -1.03 -10.01
N GLY A 22 -24.10 -1.63 -9.22
CA GLY A 22 -24.19 -1.44 -7.78
C GLY A 22 -22.98 -2.01 -7.04
N MET A 23 -22.53 -3.22 -7.40
CA MET A 23 -21.29 -3.79 -6.85
C MET A 23 -20.03 -3.03 -7.29
N PHE A 24 -19.98 -2.55 -8.54
CA PHE A 24 -18.89 -1.72 -9.05
C PHE A 24 -18.88 -0.33 -8.38
N GLY A 25 -20.06 0.28 -8.22
CA GLY A 25 -20.25 1.54 -7.50
C GLY A 25 -19.93 1.41 -6.01
N TYR A 26 -20.28 0.30 -5.38
CA TYR A 26 -19.96 0.01 -3.98
C TYR A 26 -18.44 -0.17 -3.74
N ARG A 27 -17.75 -0.81 -4.70
CA ARG A 27 -16.28 -0.89 -4.72
C ARG A 27 -15.64 0.49 -4.94
N TYR A 28 -16.20 1.33 -5.80
CA TYR A 28 -15.69 2.69 -6.06
C TYR A 28 -15.96 3.66 -4.88
N TYR A 29 -17.14 3.56 -4.28
CA TYR A 29 -17.60 4.40 -3.16
C TYR A 29 -16.83 4.13 -1.87
N SER A 30 -16.49 2.86 -1.59
CA SER A 30 -15.66 2.50 -0.42
C SER A 30 -14.21 2.97 -0.52
N VAL A 31 -13.67 3.19 -1.73
CA VAL A 31 -12.28 3.67 -1.94
C VAL A 31 -12.16 5.19 -1.78
N THR A 32 -13.22 5.94 -2.06
CA THR A 32 -13.17 7.42 -2.07
C THR A 32 -13.77 8.06 -0.82
N LYS A 33 -14.75 7.42 -0.16
CA LYS A 33 -15.34 7.96 1.09
C LYS A 33 -14.62 7.53 2.37
N ALA A 34 -13.63 6.64 2.27
CA ALA A 34 -12.68 6.36 3.37
C ALA A 34 -11.57 7.43 3.51
N SER A 35 -11.65 8.53 2.75
CA SER A 35 -10.88 9.76 2.98
C SER A 35 -11.67 10.72 3.87
N ALA A 36 -11.95 10.29 5.10
CA ALA A 36 -12.06 11.17 6.25
C ALA A 36 -10.92 10.74 7.20
N PRO A 37 -10.30 11.64 7.99
CA PRO A 37 -9.21 11.26 8.89
C PRO A 37 -9.78 10.43 10.04
N ALA A 38 -10.05 9.16 9.79
CA ALA A 38 -10.46 8.19 10.79
C ALA A 38 -9.20 7.76 11.51
N ALA A 39 -8.97 8.44 12.64
CA ALA A 39 -8.48 7.90 13.89
C ALA A 39 -7.61 6.63 13.78
N ALA A 40 -6.34 6.81 14.14
CA ALA A 40 -5.40 5.74 14.45
C ALA A 40 -6.09 4.57 15.16
N VAL A 41 -6.32 3.48 14.42
CA VAL A 41 -6.59 2.17 15.03
C VAL A 41 -5.24 1.69 15.57
N PRO A 42 -5.13 1.41 16.88
CA PRO A 42 -3.86 1.13 17.51
C PRO A 42 -3.31 -0.19 16.95
N GLN A 43 -2.17 -0.12 16.28
CA GLN A 43 -1.34 -1.29 16.08
C GLN A 43 -0.93 -1.83 17.46
N PRO A 44 -0.83 -3.17 17.64
CA PRO A 44 -0.41 -3.74 18.91
C PRO A 44 1.00 -3.24 19.23
N SER A 45 1.05 -2.22 20.07
CA SER A 45 2.27 -1.67 20.62
C SER A 45 2.78 -2.70 21.61
N LYS A 46 4.02 -3.12 21.43
CA LYS A 46 4.81 -3.82 22.43
C LYS A 46 4.62 -3.10 23.77
N THR A 47 4.05 -3.81 24.74
CA THR A 47 3.72 -3.37 26.09
C THR A 47 4.82 -2.50 26.72
N ALA A 48 4.46 -1.27 27.05
CA ALA A 48 5.03 -0.54 28.18
C ALA A 48 3.91 0.35 28.76
N ALA A 49 3.61 0.13 30.03
CA ALA A 49 2.49 0.71 30.75
C ALA A 49 2.62 2.24 30.92
N ILE A 50 1.47 2.92 30.87
CA ILE A 50 1.28 4.34 31.19
C ILE A 50 0.75 4.44 32.62
N PRO A 51 1.22 5.38 33.45
CA PRO A 51 0.33 6.10 34.34
C PRO A 51 0.04 7.51 33.79
N SER A 52 -1.24 7.85 33.88
CA SER A 52 -1.95 8.94 33.20
C SER A 52 -1.48 10.37 33.53
N PRO A 53 -1.67 11.34 32.62
CA PRO A 53 -1.38 12.75 32.86
C PRO A 53 -2.58 13.47 33.51
N GLN A 54 -2.50 13.70 34.81
CA GLN A 54 -3.20 14.81 35.46
C GLN A 54 -2.15 15.81 35.96
N ALA A 55 -2.52 17.09 35.95
CA ALA A 55 -1.74 18.26 36.35
C ALA A 55 -0.86 18.89 35.25
N ARG A 56 -1.54 19.73 34.48
CA ARG A 56 -1.04 21.02 33.98
C ARG A 56 -0.39 21.81 35.12
N ALA A 57 0.75 22.44 34.79
CA ALA A 57 1.46 23.52 35.50
C ALA A 57 2.51 23.10 36.55
N GLN A 58 3.65 23.83 36.49
CA GLN A 58 4.86 23.77 37.34
C GLN A 58 5.84 22.67 36.89
N GLU A 59 7.07 22.92 36.46
CA GLU A 59 8.07 23.85 36.97
C GLU A 59 9.15 24.06 35.88
N ALA A 60 9.32 25.29 35.44
CA ALA A 60 10.46 25.72 34.63
C ALA A 60 11.60 26.08 35.56
N ASP A 61 12.41 25.11 36.00
CA ASP A 61 13.77 25.39 36.48
C ASP A 61 14.56 24.08 36.62
N ARG A 62 15.70 24.02 35.91
CA ARG A 62 16.90 23.18 36.12
C ARG A 62 17.52 22.79 34.78
N ILE A 63 18.32 23.70 34.25
CA ILE A 63 19.46 23.33 33.42
C ILE A 63 20.39 22.47 34.30
N LYS A 64 20.52 21.19 33.96
CA LYS A 64 21.65 20.34 34.35
C LYS A 64 22.23 19.70 33.09
N PRO A 65 23.56 19.54 32.97
CA PRO A 65 24.19 19.09 31.73
C PRO A 65 23.70 17.68 31.40
N GLN A 66 22.99 17.54 30.29
CA GLN A 66 22.70 16.22 29.74
C GLN A 66 24.00 15.68 29.19
N THR A 67 24.54 14.66 29.86
CA THR A 67 25.42 13.68 29.23
C THR A 67 24.58 12.97 28.16
N GLU A 68 24.43 13.58 26.99
CA GLU A 68 23.93 12.90 25.80
C GLU A 68 24.91 11.76 25.50
N LYS A 69 24.51 10.56 25.92
CA LYS A 69 25.03 9.30 25.39
C LYS A 69 25.10 9.46 23.86
N PRO A 70 26.28 9.33 23.23
CA PRO A 70 26.45 9.74 21.85
C PRO A 70 25.39 9.09 20.97
N ALA A 71 24.71 9.94 20.19
CA ALA A 71 23.82 9.52 19.13
C ALA A 71 24.58 8.56 18.22
N ALA A 72 24.37 7.26 18.43
CA ALA A 72 24.68 6.26 17.44
C ALA A 72 23.71 6.52 16.29
N ASN A 73 24.12 7.40 15.38
CA ASN A 73 23.52 7.54 14.06
C ASN A 73 23.69 6.19 13.36
N GLY A 74 22.77 5.26 13.63
CA GLY A 74 22.65 4.00 12.92
C GLY A 74 22.22 4.33 11.49
N PHE A 75 23.19 4.41 10.58
CA PHE A 75 22.93 4.61 9.17
C PHE A 75 22.07 3.44 8.69
N LYS A 76 20.81 3.70 8.36
CA LYS A 76 19.92 2.67 7.83
C LYS A 76 20.36 2.31 6.41
N ILE A 77 20.96 1.14 6.25
CA ILE A 77 21.47 0.68 4.96
C ILE A 77 20.28 0.27 4.08
N THR A 78 19.98 1.06 3.05
CA THR A 78 18.92 0.78 2.07
C THR A 78 19.48 0.12 0.79
N ARG A 79 18.64 -0.63 0.08
CA ARG A 79 18.93 -1.17 -1.26
C ARG A 79 18.03 -0.57 -2.32
N ASN A 80 18.60 -0.26 -3.48
CA ASN A 80 17.83 0.18 -4.64
C ASN A 80 17.14 -1.03 -5.30
N ILE A 81 15.83 -1.09 -5.18
CA ILE A 81 14.98 -2.13 -5.78
C ILE A 81 14.24 -1.56 -6.98
N GLY A 82 14.43 -2.19 -8.14
CA GLY A 82 13.75 -1.83 -9.39
C GLY A 82 12.42 -2.55 -9.54
N PHE A 83 11.32 -1.81 -9.57
CA PHE A 83 10.00 -2.32 -9.90
C PHE A 83 9.76 -2.13 -11.39
N THR A 84 9.34 -3.20 -12.08
CA THR A 84 9.11 -3.13 -13.53
C THR A 84 7.85 -3.85 -13.94
N TYR A 85 7.09 -3.23 -14.86
CA TYR A 85 5.85 -3.78 -15.38
C TYR A 85 5.79 -3.58 -16.90
N ARG A 86 5.43 -4.62 -17.66
CA ARG A 86 5.42 -4.55 -19.13
C ARG A 86 3.98 -4.46 -19.64
N SER A 87 3.65 -3.38 -20.35
CA SER A 87 2.35 -3.24 -21.00
C SER A 87 2.39 -2.16 -22.08
N SER A 88 2.02 -2.54 -23.30
CA SER A 88 1.88 -1.61 -24.43
C SER A 88 0.62 -0.75 -24.30
N LYS A 89 -0.44 -1.29 -23.69
CA LYS A 89 -1.79 -0.70 -23.64
C LYS A 89 -2.04 0.18 -22.40
N ALA A 90 -1.28 0.00 -21.33
CA ALA A 90 -1.45 0.80 -20.12
C ALA A 90 -1.23 2.28 -20.41
N ARG A 91 -2.09 3.15 -19.86
CA ARG A 91 -1.94 4.61 -19.92
C ARG A 91 -1.24 5.15 -18.69
N LYS A 92 -1.47 4.52 -17.54
CA LYS A 92 -0.89 4.88 -16.25
C LYS A 92 -0.51 3.61 -15.49
N VAL A 93 0.71 3.56 -14.99
CA VAL A 93 1.17 2.49 -14.09
C VAL A 93 1.79 3.13 -12.86
N GLU A 94 1.39 2.65 -11.69
CA GLU A 94 1.85 3.09 -10.39
C GLU A 94 2.18 1.87 -9.54
N VAL A 95 2.99 2.05 -8.49
CA VAL A 95 3.29 1.02 -7.51
C VAL A 95 2.77 1.44 -6.14
N ILE A 96 2.20 0.48 -5.40
CA ILE A 96 1.72 0.61 -4.02
C ILE A 96 2.25 -0.55 -3.19
N GLY A 97 2.54 -0.32 -1.93
CA GLY A 97 2.96 -1.36 -0.99
C GLY A 97 3.24 -0.81 0.40
N ASP A 98 3.77 -1.66 1.27
CA ASP A 98 4.06 -1.29 2.66
C ASP A 98 5.12 -0.19 2.78
N PHE A 99 6.02 -0.07 1.81
CA PHE A 99 7.09 0.93 1.79
C PHE A 99 6.62 2.36 1.47
N ASN A 100 5.38 2.55 1.03
CA ASN A 100 4.82 3.87 0.72
C ASN A 100 3.40 4.05 1.26
N ASP A 101 3.07 3.34 2.36
CA ASP A 101 1.75 3.39 2.99
C ASP A 101 0.60 3.15 1.99
N TRP A 102 0.88 2.36 0.95
CA TRP A 102 -0.04 2.08 -0.14
C TRP A 102 -0.51 3.31 -0.93
N ILE A 103 0.25 4.41 -0.88
CA ILE A 103 0.01 5.64 -1.65
C ILE A 103 0.59 5.46 -3.06
N PRO A 104 -0.22 5.58 -4.14
CA PRO A 104 0.24 5.35 -5.51
C PRO A 104 1.46 6.19 -5.89
N ARG A 105 2.55 5.51 -6.26
CA ARG A 105 3.75 6.14 -6.81
C ARG A 105 3.85 5.87 -8.31
N LYS A 106 3.84 6.93 -9.11
CA LYS A 106 3.92 6.85 -10.58
C LYS A 106 5.20 6.15 -11.07
N MET A 107 5.05 5.31 -12.08
CA MET A 107 6.14 4.68 -12.82
C MET A 107 6.33 5.37 -14.18
N THR A 108 7.55 5.34 -14.69
CA THR A 108 7.89 5.96 -15.98
C THR A 108 7.85 4.93 -17.10
N LYS A 109 7.17 5.24 -18.21
CA LYS A 109 7.12 4.39 -19.41
C LYS A 109 8.43 4.55 -20.20
N GLY A 110 9.19 3.47 -20.33
CA GLY A 110 10.39 3.38 -21.18
C GLY A 110 10.07 2.98 -22.63
N LYS A 111 11.13 2.89 -23.45
CA LYS A 111 11.06 2.67 -24.91
C LYS A 111 10.46 1.32 -25.32
N ASP A 112 10.49 0.30 -24.46
CA ASP A 112 10.03 -1.08 -24.77
C ASP A 112 8.69 -1.45 -24.12
N TYR A 113 7.82 -0.46 -23.89
CA TYR A 113 6.58 -0.63 -23.11
C TYR A 113 6.82 -1.12 -21.68
N LYS A 114 8.03 -0.89 -21.17
CA LYS A 114 8.46 -1.23 -19.82
C LYS A 114 8.27 -0.01 -18.92
N TRP A 115 7.36 -0.13 -17.98
CA TRP A 115 7.18 0.82 -16.90
C TRP A 115 8.18 0.49 -15.80
N ALA A 116 8.87 1.50 -15.28
CA ALA A 116 9.88 1.30 -14.24
C ALA A 116 9.88 2.40 -13.18
N VAL A 117 10.25 2.02 -11.95
CA VAL A 117 10.63 2.92 -10.86
C VAL A 117 11.65 2.20 -9.98
N THR A 118 12.63 2.92 -9.46
CA THR A 118 13.61 2.37 -8.51
C THR A 118 13.40 3.04 -7.16
N LEU A 119 13.27 2.24 -6.09
CA LEU A 119 13.05 2.71 -4.73
C LEU A 119 14.15 2.20 -3.81
N ALA A 120 14.62 3.06 -2.91
CA ALA A 120 15.53 2.66 -1.83
C ALA A 120 14.71 2.04 -0.70
N LEU A 121 14.87 0.75 -0.46
CA LEU A 121 14.15 -0.01 0.57
C LEU A 121 15.11 -0.52 1.63
N GLU A 122 14.69 -0.46 2.90
CA GLU A 122 15.39 -1.12 3.99
C GLU A 122 15.27 -2.66 3.85
N PRO A 123 16.17 -3.42 4.47
CA PRO A 123 16.00 -4.86 4.60
C PRO A 123 14.70 -5.18 5.35
N GLY A 124 13.92 -6.11 4.81
CA GLY A 124 12.60 -6.41 5.32
C GLY A 124 11.75 -7.20 4.35
N GLU A 125 10.49 -7.36 4.72
CA GLU A 125 9.48 -8.06 3.93
C GLU A 125 8.35 -7.09 3.64
N TYR A 126 7.93 -7.03 2.38
CA TYR A 126 6.99 -6.03 1.88
C TYR A 126 5.92 -6.71 1.02
N ALA A 127 4.66 -6.37 1.28
CA ALA A 127 3.57 -6.58 0.34
C ALA A 127 3.49 -5.40 -0.63
N TYR A 128 3.29 -5.68 -1.92
CA TYR A 128 3.13 -4.65 -2.95
C TYR A 128 2.24 -5.14 -4.09
N ASN A 129 1.71 -4.19 -4.86
CA ASN A 129 1.00 -4.41 -6.12
C ASN A 129 1.27 -3.26 -7.09
N PHE A 130 0.98 -3.48 -8.37
CA PHE A 130 0.87 -2.40 -9.36
C PHE A 130 -0.56 -1.87 -9.41
N VAL A 131 -0.71 -0.59 -9.74
CA VAL A 131 -2.00 0.00 -10.11
C VAL A 131 -1.92 0.37 -11.58
N VAL A 132 -2.67 -0.35 -12.42
CA VAL A 132 -2.69 -0.16 -13.87
C VAL A 132 -4.04 0.42 -14.26
N ASP A 133 -4.03 1.64 -14.79
CA ASP A 133 -5.25 2.38 -15.16
C ASP A 133 -6.32 2.38 -14.04
N GLY A 134 -5.87 2.55 -12.79
CA GLY A 134 -6.72 2.61 -11.60
C GLY A 134 -7.10 1.26 -10.99
N ARG A 135 -6.62 0.13 -11.56
CA ARG A 135 -6.91 -1.22 -11.04
C ARG A 135 -5.69 -1.82 -10.36
N PRO A 136 -5.78 -2.30 -9.10
CA PRO A 136 -4.69 -3.01 -8.46
C PRO A 136 -4.50 -4.39 -9.13
N ILE A 137 -3.27 -4.72 -9.46
CA ILE A 137 -2.85 -5.96 -10.11
C ILE A 137 -1.56 -6.42 -9.42
N ARG A 138 -1.46 -7.71 -9.09
CA ARG A 138 -0.20 -8.29 -8.63
C ARG A 138 0.87 -8.20 -9.71
N ASP A 139 2.12 -8.17 -9.30
CA ASP A 139 3.24 -8.28 -10.23
C ASP A 139 3.19 -9.62 -10.99
N PRO A 140 2.94 -9.62 -12.31
CA PRO A 140 2.86 -10.85 -13.09
C PRO A 140 4.18 -11.61 -13.16
N ASN A 141 5.32 -10.94 -12.91
CA ASN A 141 6.64 -11.53 -12.95
C ASN A 141 7.10 -12.06 -11.58
N ASN A 142 6.33 -11.80 -10.53
CA ASN A 142 6.63 -12.28 -9.19
C ASN A 142 5.61 -13.35 -8.78
N SER A 143 6.06 -14.60 -8.73
CA SER A 143 5.23 -15.74 -8.30
C SER A 143 4.99 -15.79 -6.79
N LYS A 144 5.72 -15.00 -6.00
CA LYS A 144 5.57 -14.97 -4.54
C LYS A 144 4.39 -14.11 -4.14
N VAL A 145 3.55 -14.67 -3.28
CA VAL A 145 2.27 -14.09 -2.87
C VAL A 145 2.20 -14.08 -1.36
N CYS A 146 1.60 -13.03 -0.80
CA CYS A 146 1.22 -12.98 0.61
C CYS A 146 -0.22 -12.48 0.76
N ASP A 147 -0.87 -12.89 1.84
CA ASP A 147 -2.10 -12.25 2.31
C ASP A 147 -1.72 -11.19 3.35
N ALA A 148 -1.97 -9.92 3.03
CA ALA A 148 -1.69 -8.80 3.92
C ALA A 148 -2.95 -8.35 4.70
N GLY A 149 -3.98 -9.20 4.81
CA GLY A 149 -5.22 -8.90 5.52
C GLY A 149 -6.09 -7.86 4.81
N ARG A 150 -5.88 -7.67 3.50
CA ARG A 150 -6.55 -6.63 2.68
C ARG A 150 -7.72 -7.17 1.86
N GLY A 151 -8.05 -8.45 2.04
CA GLY A 151 -9.13 -9.13 1.31
C GLY A 151 -8.79 -9.51 -0.13
N PHE A 152 -7.53 -9.33 -0.55
CA PHE A 152 -7.00 -9.80 -1.84
C PHE A 152 -5.50 -10.11 -1.70
N PRO A 153 -4.98 -11.08 -2.50
CA PRO A 153 -3.57 -11.44 -2.44
C PRO A 153 -2.67 -10.35 -3.02
N ASN A 154 -1.49 -10.16 -2.41
CA ASN A 154 -0.47 -9.19 -2.84
C ASN A 154 0.80 -9.90 -3.33
N SER A 155 1.59 -9.23 -4.16
CA SER A 155 2.95 -9.69 -4.46
C SER A 155 3.84 -9.51 -3.24
N TYR A 156 4.70 -10.49 -2.99
CA TYR A 156 5.60 -10.51 -1.84
C TYR A 156 7.04 -10.22 -2.26
N LEU A 157 7.68 -9.26 -1.58
CA LEU A 157 9.07 -8.88 -1.80
C LEU A 157 9.86 -9.04 -0.50
N LYS A 158 10.98 -9.77 -0.55
CA LYS A 158 11.95 -9.86 0.53
C LYS A 158 13.23 -9.14 0.13
N VAL A 159 13.66 -8.17 0.94
CA VAL A 159 14.89 -7.41 0.76
C VAL A 159 15.88 -7.87 1.83
N SER A 160 16.96 -8.53 1.42
CA SER A 160 18.02 -8.95 2.34
C SER A 160 18.99 -7.81 2.63
N PRO A 161 19.62 -7.77 3.82
CA PRO A 161 20.69 -6.83 4.13
C PRO A 161 21.78 -6.80 3.05
N HIS A 162 22.37 -5.62 2.82
CA HIS A 162 23.59 -5.55 2.02
C HIS A 162 24.74 -6.15 2.82
N GLU A 163 25.10 -7.38 2.50
CA GLU A 163 26.29 -8.03 3.02
C GLU A 163 27.50 -7.24 2.49
N GLN A 164 28.03 -6.34 3.32
CA GLN A 164 29.36 -5.79 3.06
C GLN A 164 30.33 -6.96 3.24
N ARG A 165 30.84 -7.49 2.14
CA ARG A 165 31.97 -8.42 2.18
C ARG A 165 33.15 -7.60 2.70
N ILE A 166 33.41 -7.69 4.00
CA ILE A 166 34.63 -7.14 4.60
C ILE A 166 35.78 -8.00 4.03
N PRO A 167 36.76 -7.38 3.34
CA PRO A 167 37.89 -8.09 2.74
C PRO A 167 38.79 -8.77 3.77
#